data_AF-A0A1I8A8W3-F1
#
_entry.id   AF-A0A1I8A8W3-F1
#
_cell.length_a   1.000
_cell.length_b   1.000
_cell.length_c   1.000
_cell.angle_alpha   90.00
_cell.angle_beta   90.00
_cell.angle_gamma   90.00
#
_symmetry.space_group_name_H-M   'P 1'
#
loop_
_entity.id
_entity.type
_entity.pdbx_description
1 polymer ?
#
loop_
_entity_poly.entity_id
_entity_poly.type
_entity_poly.pdbx_seq_one_letter_code
_entity_poly.pdbx_strand_id
1 'polypeptide(L)'
;MYGNNPTQSRKEEDLLLLDKREGKSFAVLPERMNKISAAFSLQQCTFSVQDNKAGSARIALWRDFSIPRCYTMESTYCGFNSNSADKYHGKQIGLNELEEVGRHLCMAILKVRGKVDALDISEKLDNTTFGEARNN
;
A
#
# COMPACT_ATOMS: atom_id res chain seq x y z
N MET A 1 -6.22 1.88 2.18
CA MET A 1 -6.15 1.04 0.95
C MET A 1 -7.42 0.22 0.82
N TYR A 2 -7.89 0.01 -0.41
CA TYR A 2 -9.00 -0.87 -0.73
C TYR A 2 -8.46 -2.11 -1.43
N GLY A 3 -8.80 -3.30 -0.94
CA GLY A 3 -8.39 -4.59 -1.52
C GLY A 3 -9.58 -5.54 -1.69
N ASN A 4 -9.39 -6.68 -2.34
CA ASN A 4 -10.47 -7.64 -2.57
C ASN A 4 -10.36 -8.82 -1.61
N ASN A 5 -11.30 -8.97 -0.68
CA ASN A 5 -11.46 -10.21 0.08
C ASN A 5 -12.58 -11.07 -0.55
N PRO A 6 -12.26 -12.22 -1.16
CA PRO A 6 -13.24 -13.18 -1.69
C PRO A 6 -14.39 -13.46 -0.71
N THR A 7 -14.10 -13.62 0.58
CA THR A 7 -15.09 -14.00 1.60
C THR A 7 -16.03 -12.86 1.98
N GLN A 8 -15.77 -11.63 1.51
CA GLN A 8 -16.62 -10.46 1.69
C GLN A 8 -17.29 -10.04 0.37
N SER A 9 -17.24 -10.90 -0.65
CA SER A 9 -18.01 -10.72 -1.87
C SER A 9 -19.42 -11.28 -1.73
N ARG A 10 -20.38 -10.63 -2.40
CA ARG A 10 -21.75 -11.13 -2.56
C ARG A 10 -21.87 -12.17 -3.65
N LYS A 11 -20.86 -12.30 -4.51
CA LYS A 11 -20.86 -13.28 -5.59
C LYS A 11 -20.15 -14.55 -5.15
N GLU A 12 -20.84 -15.69 -5.28
CA GLU A 12 -20.25 -16.99 -4.94
C GLU A 12 -19.06 -17.36 -5.84
N GLU A 13 -19.07 -16.93 -7.10
CA GLU A 13 -17.96 -17.16 -8.05
C GLU A 13 -16.63 -16.57 -7.57
N ASP A 14 -16.66 -15.48 -6.81
CA ASP A 14 -15.46 -14.84 -6.28
C ASP A 14 -14.78 -15.72 -5.20
N LEU A 15 -15.51 -16.62 -4.55
CA LEU A 15 -14.94 -17.57 -3.58
C LEU A 15 -13.95 -18.54 -4.25
N LEU A 16 -14.08 -18.75 -5.57
CA LEU A 16 -13.12 -19.55 -6.34
C LEU A 16 -11.76 -18.87 -6.47
N LEU A 17 -11.72 -17.54 -6.32
CA LEU A 17 -10.48 -16.74 -6.32
C LEU A 17 -9.76 -16.79 -4.96
N LEU A 18 -10.34 -17.49 -3.96
CA LEU A 18 -9.68 -17.73 -2.69
C LEU A 18 -8.61 -18.82 -2.85
N ASP A 19 -7.35 -18.42 -3.02
CA ASP A 19 -6.25 -19.36 -2.89
C ASP A 19 -6.06 -19.73 -1.42
N LYS A 20 -6.42 -20.98 -1.07
CA LYS A 20 -6.32 -21.53 0.29
C LYS A 20 -4.88 -21.55 0.84
N ARG A 21 -3.86 -21.54 -0.03
CA ARG A 21 -2.44 -21.47 0.36
C ARG A 21 -2.00 -20.03 0.67
N GLU A 22 -2.59 -19.07 -0.02
CA GLU A 22 -2.29 -17.64 0.10
C GLU A 22 -3.22 -16.91 1.08
N GLY A 23 -4.28 -17.56 1.56
CA GLY A 23 -5.12 -17.12 2.68
C GLY A 23 -5.54 -15.65 2.60
N LYS A 24 -5.19 -14.86 3.62
CA LYS A 24 -5.42 -13.40 3.68
C LYS A 24 -4.42 -12.60 2.83
N SER A 25 -4.07 -13.07 1.63
CA SER A 25 -3.06 -12.42 0.77
C SER A 25 -3.37 -10.96 0.46
N PHE A 26 -4.65 -10.62 0.35
CA PHE A 26 -5.15 -9.25 0.21
C PHE A 26 -4.74 -8.34 1.39
N ALA A 27 -4.52 -8.86 2.59
CA ALA A 27 -4.13 -8.05 3.75
C ALA A 27 -2.60 -7.84 3.87
N VAL A 28 -1.79 -8.64 3.16
CA VAL A 28 -0.34 -8.70 3.40
C VAL A 28 0.36 -7.36 3.11
N LEU A 29 0.09 -6.73 1.96
CA LEU A 29 0.71 -5.43 1.63
C LEU A 29 0.23 -4.31 2.59
N PRO A 30 -1.07 -4.15 2.86
CA PRO A 30 -1.54 -3.21 3.89
C PRO A 30 -0.91 -3.41 5.28
N GLU A 31 -0.77 -4.67 5.73
CA GLU A 31 -0.11 -4.97 7.01
C GLU A 31 1.37 -4.55 7.02
N ARG A 32 2.07 -4.73 5.89
CA ARG A 32 3.46 -4.25 5.75
C ARG A 32 3.53 -2.74 5.73
N MET A 33 2.63 -2.08 5.00
CA MET A 33 2.54 -0.62 4.97
C MET A 33 2.31 -0.02 6.35
N ASN A 34 1.40 -0.59 7.15
CA ASN A 34 1.12 -0.13 8.51
C ASN A 34 2.30 -0.27 9.48
N LYS A 35 3.25 -1.17 9.19
CA LYS A 35 4.48 -1.32 9.98
C LYS A 35 5.59 -0.38 9.54
N ILE A 36 5.58 0.05 8.29
CA ILE A 36 6.66 0.84 7.68
C ILE A 36 6.33 2.34 7.72
N SER A 37 5.07 2.70 7.46
CA SER A 37 4.66 4.08 7.27
C SER A 37 3.74 4.54 8.39
N ALA A 38 4.19 5.52 9.18
CA ALA A 38 3.34 6.21 10.15
C ALA A 38 2.20 7.02 9.48
N ALA A 39 2.32 7.28 8.17
CA ALA A 39 1.30 7.95 7.36
C ALA A 39 0.22 6.99 6.82
N PHE A 40 0.30 5.70 7.13
CA PHE A 40 -0.63 4.68 6.66
C PHE A 40 -1.39 4.05 7.83
N SER A 41 -2.72 3.90 7.70
CA SER A 41 -3.55 3.22 8.69
C SER A 41 -4.21 1.98 8.11
N LEU A 42 -3.90 0.81 8.69
CA LEU A 42 -4.57 -0.45 8.37
C LEU A 42 -6.04 -0.42 8.77
N GLN A 43 -6.38 0.29 9.84
CA GLN A 43 -7.76 0.39 10.34
C GLN A 43 -8.68 1.11 9.35
N GLN A 44 -8.12 2.01 8.54
CA GLN A 44 -8.84 2.69 7.45
C GLN A 44 -8.87 1.88 6.15
N CYS A 45 -8.31 0.68 6.12
CA CYS A 45 -8.39 -0.19 4.95
C CYS A 45 -9.73 -0.92 4.90
N THR A 46 -10.24 -1.14 3.68
CA THR A 46 -11.48 -1.90 3.46
C THR A 46 -11.24 -2.99 2.42
N PHE A 47 -11.70 -4.20 2.71
CA PHE A 47 -11.53 -5.35 1.81
C PHE A 47 -12.84 -5.87 1.23
N SER A 48 -13.95 -5.17 1.48
CA SER A 48 -15.25 -5.55 0.95
C SER A 48 -15.31 -5.37 -0.56
N VAL A 49 -16.00 -6.30 -1.21
CA VAL A 49 -16.26 -6.29 -2.65
C VAL A 49 -17.70 -5.85 -2.82
N GLN A 50 -17.90 -4.59 -3.26
CA GLN A 50 -19.22 -3.99 -3.43
C GLN A 50 -19.58 -3.88 -4.90
N ASP A 51 -20.85 -4.13 -5.24
CA ASP A 51 -21.34 -4.13 -6.63
C ASP A 51 -21.22 -2.76 -7.30
N ASN A 52 -21.43 -1.68 -6.55
CA ASN A 52 -21.22 -0.31 -7.02
C ASN A 52 -19.75 0.03 -7.35
N LYS A 53 -18.79 -0.84 -6.98
CA LYS A 53 -17.37 -0.73 -7.33
C LYS A 53 -16.96 -1.75 -8.40
N ALA A 54 -17.88 -2.53 -8.96
CA ALA A 54 -17.57 -3.57 -9.94
C ALA A 54 -16.81 -3.04 -11.16
N GLY A 55 -17.08 -1.79 -11.58
CA GLY A 55 -16.36 -1.12 -12.66
C GLY A 55 -14.99 -0.53 -12.28
N SER A 56 -14.52 -0.70 -11.05
CA SER A 56 -13.20 -0.23 -10.65
C SER A 56 -12.09 -1.13 -11.19
N ALA A 57 -10.96 -0.53 -11.58
CA ALA A 57 -9.80 -1.27 -12.08
C ALA A 57 -9.35 -2.38 -11.13
N ARG A 58 -9.39 -2.14 -9.82
CA ARG A 58 -9.06 -3.13 -8.78
C ARG A 58 -9.91 -4.40 -8.87
N ILE A 59 -11.21 -4.29 -9.16
CA ILE A 59 -12.11 -5.44 -9.25
C ILE A 59 -11.94 -6.14 -10.59
N ALA A 60 -11.85 -5.40 -11.70
CA ALA A 60 -11.62 -5.97 -13.03
C ALA A 60 -10.28 -6.74 -13.09
N LEU A 61 -9.18 -6.16 -12.60
CA LEU A 61 -7.87 -6.84 -12.53
C LEU A 61 -7.90 -8.09 -11.65
N TRP A 62 -8.67 -8.07 -10.57
CA TRP A 62 -8.78 -9.21 -9.67
C TRP A 62 -9.61 -10.35 -10.25
N ARG A 63 -10.78 -10.06 -10.84
CA ARG A 63 -11.67 -11.07 -11.42
C ARG A 63 -11.21 -11.55 -12.78
N ASP A 64 -10.93 -10.63 -13.70
CA ASP A 64 -10.75 -10.96 -15.12
C ASP A 64 -9.32 -11.43 -15.41
N PHE A 65 -8.34 -10.97 -14.61
CA PHE A 65 -6.93 -11.29 -14.79
C PHE A 65 -6.34 -12.13 -13.65
N SER A 66 -7.18 -12.54 -12.68
CA SER A 66 -6.77 -13.38 -11.54
C SER A 66 -5.56 -12.82 -10.77
N ILE A 67 -5.47 -11.50 -10.64
CA ILE A 67 -4.40 -10.84 -9.86
C ILE A 67 -4.87 -10.71 -8.40
N PRO A 68 -4.35 -11.51 -7.44
CA PRO A 68 -4.90 -11.60 -6.09
C PRO A 68 -4.62 -10.35 -5.24
N ARG A 69 -3.50 -9.67 -5.50
CA ARG A 69 -3.02 -8.51 -4.71
C ARG A 69 -3.27 -7.20 -5.45
N CYS A 70 -4.54 -6.94 -5.75
CA CYS A 70 -4.98 -5.70 -6.39
C CYS A 70 -5.49 -4.69 -5.36
N TYR A 71 -4.99 -3.45 -5.44
CA TYR A 71 -5.30 -2.41 -4.47
C TYR A 71 -5.61 -1.07 -5.13
N THR A 72 -6.49 -0.31 -4.48
CA THR A 72 -6.58 1.15 -4.65
C THR A 72 -6.00 1.79 -3.40
N MET A 73 -4.93 2.57 -3.55
CA MET A 73 -4.38 3.38 -2.46
C MET A 73 -4.94 4.79 -2.60
N GLU A 74 -5.50 5.33 -1.52
CA GLU A 74 -6.05 6.67 -1.47
C GLU A 74 -5.24 7.50 -0.47
N SER A 75 -5.01 8.77 -0.81
CA SER A 75 -4.46 9.78 0.09
C SER A 75 -5.56 10.77 0.44
N THR A 76 -5.59 11.22 1.68
CA THR A 76 -6.41 12.36 2.07
C THR A 76 -5.78 13.66 1.57
N TYR A 77 -6.61 14.68 1.38
CA TYR A 77 -6.15 16.04 1.08
C TYR A 77 -5.98 16.86 2.38
N CYS A 78 -6.88 16.70 3.35
CA CYS A 78 -6.99 17.55 4.53
C CYS A 78 -6.03 17.19 5.69
N GLY A 79 -4.96 16.44 5.43
CA GLY A 79 -4.00 16.04 6.47
C GLY A 79 -4.36 14.73 7.20
N PHE A 80 -3.50 14.35 8.14
CA PHE A 80 -3.60 13.09 8.86
C PHE A 80 -4.51 13.20 10.09
N ASN A 81 -5.34 12.20 10.33
CA ASN A 81 -6.06 12.07 11.60
C ASN A 81 -5.10 11.52 12.66
N SER A 82 -4.23 12.40 13.16
CA SER A 82 -3.10 12.03 14.00
C SER A 82 -3.19 12.72 15.36
N ASN A 83 -2.90 11.98 16.43
CA ASN A 83 -2.89 12.51 17.79
C ASN A 83 -1.74 13.52 17.98
N SER A 84 -1.72 14.24 19.10
CA SER A 84 -0.74 15.31 19.35
C SER A 84 0.72 14.85 19.42
N ALA A 85 0.99 13.56 19.61
CA ALA A 85 2.33 12.98 19.66
C ALA A 85 2.82 12.47 18.30
N ASP A 86 1.97 12.44 17.27
CA ASP A 86 2.31 11.89 15.97
C ASP A 86 3.12 12.89 15.10
N LYS A 87 4.06 12.37 14.31
CA LYS A 87 4.94 13.13 13.38
C LYS A 87 4.17 14.10 12.46
N TYR A 88 2.93 13.78 12.15
CA TYR A 88 2.08 14.48 11.19
C TYR A 88 1.00 15.37 11.81
N HIS A 89 1.01 15.53 13.14
CA HIS A 89 0.03 16.36 13.83
C HIS A 89 0.00 17.79 13.29
N GLY A 90 -1.20 18.26 12.91
CA GLY A 90 -1.42 19.59 12.38
C GLY A 90 -0.82 19.85 10.99
N LYS A 91 -0.32 18.81 10.30
CA LYS A 91 0.28 18.94 8.96
C LYS A 91 -0.70 18.53 7.86
N GLN A 92 -0.77 19.34 6.81
CA GLN A 92 -1.42 18.98 5.55
C GLN A 92 -0.52 18.02 4.76
N ILE A 93 -1.12 17.22 3.87
CA ILE A 93 -0.36 16.33 2.99
C ILE A 93 0.21 17.14 1.83
N GLY A 94 1.53 17.25 1.77
CA GLY A 94 2.27 17.86 0.66
C GLY A 94 3.02 16.83 -0.17
N LEU A 95 3.86 17.34 -1.08
CA LEU A 95 4.67 16.50 -1.97
C LEU A 95 5.65 15.61 -1.18
N ASN A 96 6.26 16.14 -0.12
CA ASN A 96 7.25 15.40 0.68
C ASN A 96 6.63 14.20 1.39
N GLU A 97 5.42 14.36 1.96
CA GLU A 97 4.69 13.28 2.61
C GLU A 97 4.25 12.22 1.60
N LEU A 98 3.79 12.63 0.41
CA LEU A 98 3.44 11.71 -0.66
C LEU A 98 4.66 10.92 -1.16
N GLU A 99 5.80 11.58 -1.32
CA GLU A 99 7.05 10.93 -1.72
C GLU A 99 7.55 9.95 -0.64
N GLU A 100 7.45 10.33 0.64
CA GLU A 100 7.76 9.45 1.77
C GLU A 100 6.87 8.19 1.76
N VAL A 101 5.55 8.37 1.59
CA VAL A 101 4.61 7.24 1.47
C VAL A 101 4.94 6.38 0.23
N GLY A 102 5.36 7.00 -0.88
CA GLY A 102 5.81 6.29 -2.08
C GLY A 102 7.05 5.41 -1.84
N ARG A 103 8.05 5.92 -1.11
CA ARG A 103 9.23 5.14 -0.69
C ARG A 103 8.83 3.99 0.23
N HIS A 104 7.94 4.24 1.18
CA HIS A 104 7.41 3.21 2.08
C HIS A 104 6.65 2.12 1.32
N LEU A 105 5.87 2.50 0.29
CA LEU A 105 5.17 1.56 -0.58
C LEU A 105 6.15 0.64 -1.32
N CYS A 106 7.21 1.19 -1.90
CA CYS A 106 8.25 0.40 -2.57
C CYS A 106 8.90 -0.61 -1.60
N MET A 107 9.28 -0.15 -0.39
CA MET A 107 9.84 -1.02 0.64
C MET A 107 8.85 -2.11 1.09
N ALA A 108 7.57 -1.78 1.23
CA ALA A 108 6.53 -2.74 1.58
C ALA A 108 6.41 -3.83 0.50
N ILE A 109 6.33 -3.45 -0.78
CA ILE A 109 6.25 -4.37 -1.92
C ILE A 109 7.44 -5.33 -1.93
N LEU A 110 8.67 -4.83 -1.72
CA LEU A 110 9.87 -5.67 -1.64
C LEU A 110 9.77 -6.71 -0.51
N LYS A 111 9.24 -6.31 0.66
CA LYS A 111 9.05 -7.23 1.81
C LYS A 111 7.89 -8.22 1.62
N VAL A 112 6.92 -7.95 0.74
CA VAL A 112 5.83 -8.89 0.42
C VAL A 112 6.31 -10.05 -0.47
N ARG A 113 7.28 -9.81 -1.36
CA ARG A 113 7.74 -10.82 -2.34
C ARG A 113 8.44 -12.05 -1.72
N GLY A 114 8.92 -11.96 -0.47
CA GLY A 114 9.58 -13.07 0.25
C GLY A 114 10.94 -13.43 -0.36
N LYS A 115 12.03 -13.07 0.35
CA LYS A 115 13.44 -13.27 -0.05
C LYS A 115 13.76 -12.86 -1.50
N VAL A 116 13.93 -11.56 -1.72
CA VAL A 116 15.09 -11.18 -2.53
C VAL A 116 16.27 -11.41 -1.60
N ASP A 117 16.92 -12.57 -1.71
CA ASP A 117 18.18 -12.80 -1.00
C ASP A 117 19.09 -11.60 -1.28
N ALA A 118 19.64 -11.00 -0.21
CA ALA A 118 20.71 -10.02 -0.26
C ALA A 118 20.57 -8.88 -1.29
N LEU A 119 19.82 -7.84 -0.96
CA LEU A 119 20.17 -6.51 -1.46
C LEU A 119 20.28 -5.55 -0.28
N ASP A 120 21.53 -5.29 0.08
CA ASP A 120 22.02 -4.09 0.76
C ASP A 120 21.37 -2.84 0.18
N ILE A 121 20.26 -2.42 0.79
CA ILE A 121 19.72 -1.07 0.59
C ILE A 121 20.24 -0.14 1.70
N SER A 122 20.83 -0.69 2.78
CA SER A 122 21.51 0.11 3.81
C SER A 122 22.83 0.74 3.36
N GLU A 123 23.46 0.29 2.26
CA GLU A 123 24.72 0.88 1.76
C GLU A 123 24.57 1.87 0.58
N LYS A 124 23.37 2.04 0.00
CA LYS A 124 23.23 2.85 -1.24
C LYS A 124 22.43 4.15 -1.11
N LEU A 125 21.91 4.48 0.07
CA LEU A 125 21.22 5.77 0.27
C LEU A 125 22.11 6.88 0.83
N ASP A 126 23.32 6.57 1.30
CA ASP A 126 24.25 7.59 1.83
C ASP A 126 25.17 8.22 0.76
N ASN A 127 25.23 7.66 -0.45
CA ASN A 127 26.13 8.13 -1.51
C ASN A 127 25.45 8.83 -2.70
N THR A 128 24.16 9.17 -2.60
CA THR A 128 23.55 10.09 -3.57
C THR A 128 23.62 11.50 -3.01
N THR A 129 24.84 12.02 -2.89
CA THR A 129 25.07 13.46 -2.79
C THR A 129 24.49 14.07 -4.06
N PHE A 130 23.32 14.70 -3.95
CA PHE A 130 22.85 15.62 -4.98
C PHE A 130 23.99 16.61 -5.21
N GLY A 131 24.50 16.59 -6.44
CA GLY A 131 25.69 17.29 -6.85
C GLY A 131 25.73 18.72 -6.30
N GLU A 132 26.89 19.05 -5.75
CA GLU A 132 27.32 20.41 -5.47
C GLU A 132 26.91 21.32 -6.63
N ALA A 133 26.00 22.26 -6.36
CA ALA A 133 25.82 23.42 -7.19
C ALA A 133 27.17 24.17 -7.19
N ARG A 134 27.96 23.94 -8.23
CA ARG A 134 29.16 24.72 -8.50
C ARG A 134 28.73 26.15 -8.83
N ASN A 135 28.99 27.04 -7.89
CA ASN A 135 29.12 28.47 -8.17
C ASN A 135 30.18 28.66 -9.26
N ASN A 136 29.81 29.33 -10.34
CA ASN A 136 30.66 30.18 -11.17
C ASN A 136 29.76 31.20 -11.87
#